data_AF-A0A1F5YUW3-F1
#
_entry.id   AF-A0A1F5YUW3-F1
#
_cell.length_a   1.000
_cell.length_b   1.000
_cell.length_c   1.000
_cell.angle_alpha   90.00
_cell.angle_beta   90.00
_cell.angle_gamma   90.00
#
_symmetry.space_group_name_H-M   'P 1'
#
loop_
_entity.id
_entity.type
_entity.pdbx_description
1 polymer ?
#
loop_
_entity_poly.entity_id
_entity_poly.type
_entity_poly.pdbx_seq_one_letter_code
_entity_poly.pdbx_strand_id
1 'polypeptide(L)'
;MIKINLKLLLSITPMAQETKDKIMVVLDEFDEDRKIQLETLCWETLAELIDINYKKESAKLLQEIDEGKRKYNSNDFMEIRAKIIHDISEKLHMAETKEELELVRQKLEQHSKNNIIHKKPSSL
;
A
#
# COMPACT_ATOMS: atom_id res chain seq x y z
N MET A 1 -13.67 6.97 -6.36
CA MET A 1 -13.69 5.86 -5.39
C MET A 1 -12.46 5.03 -5.72
N ILE A 2 -11.51 4.93 -4.79
CA ILE A 2 -10.26 4.17 -4.97
C ILE A 2 -10.64 2.71 -5.22
N LYS A 3 -10.19 2.12 -6.34
CA LYS A 3 -10.42 0.70 -6.60
C LYS A 3 -9.25 -0.08 -6.02
N ILE A 4 -9.38 -0.50 -4.78
CA ILE A 4 -8.34 -1.29 -4.11
C ILE A 4 -8.22 -2.63 -4.83
N ASN A 5 -7.05 -2.86 -5.41
CA ASN A 5 -6.70 -4.11 -6.08
C ASN A 5 -5.61 -4.83 -5.28
N LEU A 6 -5.40 -6.12 -5.56
CA LEU A 6 -4.45 -6.95 -4.82
C LEU A 6 -2.99 -6.47 -4.96
N LYS A 7 -2.61 -5.91 -6.11
CA LYS A 7 -1.26 -5.37 -6.34
C LYS A 7 -1.01 -4.17 -5.42
N LEU A 8 -1.98 -3.26 -5.34
CA LEU A 8 -1.96 -2.12 -4.45
C LEU A 8 -1.85 -2.54 -2.99
N LEU A 9 -2.70 -3.48 -2.58
CA LEU A 9 -2.74 -3.97 -1.20
C LEU A 9 -1.41 -4.63 -0.77
N LEU A 10 -0.84 -5.46 -1.64
CA LEU A 10 0.47 -6.09 -1.41
C LEU A 10 1.59 -5.04 -1.26
N SER A 11 1.55 -3.97 -2.06
CA SER A 11 2.58 -2.93 -2.07
C SER A 11 2.71 -2.23 -0.71
N ILE A 12 1.59 -2.01 -0.01
CA ILE A 12 1.57 -1.34 1.28
C ILE A 12 1.65 -2.29 2.48
N THR A 13 1.38 -3.58 2.28
CA THR A 13 1.42 -4.58 3.35
C THR A 13 2.85 -4.67 3.92
N PRO A 14 3.04 -4.67 5.26
CA PRO A 14 4.37 -4.67 5.88
C PRO A 14 5.02 -6.07 5.83
N MET A 15 5.48 -6.47 4.66
CA MET A 15 6.26 -7.70 4.44
C MET A 15 7.57 -7.41 3.72
N ALA A 16 8.52 -8.33 3.76
CA ALA A 16 9.82 -8.19 3.12
C ALA A 16 9.67 -7.92 1.61
N GLN A 17 10.43 -6.96 1.08
CA GLN A 17 10.33 -6.57 -0.33
C GLN A 17 10.60 -7.76 -1.28
N GLU A 18 11.58 -8.61 -0.95
CA GLU A 18 11.87 -9.83 -1.71
C GLU A 18 10.64 -10.76 -1.82
N THR A 19 9.83 -10.83 -0.77
CA THR A 19 8.59 -11.65 -0.78
C THR A 19 7.54 -11.00 -1.67
N LYS A 20 7.36 -9.68 -1.59
CA LYS A 20 6.45 -8.94 -2.47
C LYS A 20 6.81 -9.14 -3.93
N ASP A 21 8.10 -9.01 -4.26
CA ASP A 21 8.60 -9.12 -5.63
C ASP A 21 8.35 -10.53 -6.18
N LYS A 22 8.63 -11.56 -5.38
CA LYS A 22 8.33 -12.96 -5.75
C LYS A 22 6.85 -13.18 -6.02
N ILE A 23 5.98 -12.66 -5.17
CA ILE A 23 4.52 -12.78 -5.33
C ILE A 23 4.07 -12.02 -6.58
N MET A 24 4.57 -10.80 -6.80
CA MET A 24 4.19 -9.97 -7.94
C MET A 24 4.50 -10.60 -9.29
N VAL A 25 5.62 -11.34 -9.39
CA VAL A 25 6.01 -12.04 -10.63
C VAL A 25 4.99 -13.11 -11.03
N VAL A 26 4.44 -13.84 -10.05
CA VAL A 26 3.55 -14.98 -10.30
C VAL A 26 2.07 -14.66 -10.06
N LEU A 27 1.74 -13.43 -9.66
CA LEU A 27 0.40 -13.05 -9.21
C LEU A 27 -0.67 -13.26 -10.30
N ASP A 28 -0.32 -12.99 -11.55
CA ASP A 28 -1.23 -13.14 -12.68
C ASP A 28 -1.48 -14.63 -13.02
N GLU A 29 -0.64 -15.54 -12.51
CA GLU A 29 -0.78 -17.01 -12.65
C GLU A 29 -1.62 -17.63 -11.52
N PHE A 30 -1.96 -16.87 -10.47
CA PHE A 30 -2.79 -17.38 -9.38
C PHE A 30 -4.22 -17.60 -9.85
N ASP A 31 -4.82 -18.69 -9.39
CA ASP A 31 -6.27 -18.88 -9.43
C ASP A 31 -6.97 -17.88 -8.49
N GLU A 32 -8.29 -17.75 -8.64
CA GLU A 32 -9.07 -16.78 -7.87
C GLU A 32 -9.06 -17.09 -6.36
N ASP A 33 -9.06 -18.37 -5.98
CA ASP A 33 -9.02 -18.77 -4.56
C ASP A 33 -7.72 -18.31 -3.88
N ARG A 34 -6.57 -18.48 -4.55
CA ARG A 34 -5.28 -17.99 -4.06
C ARG A 34 -5.22 -16.47 -3.99
N LYS A 35 -5.83 -15.77 -4.95
CA LYS A 35 -5.93 -14.29 -4.91
C LYS A 35 -6.75 -13.84 -3.71
N ILE A 36 -7.89 -14.48 -3.44
CA ILE A 36 -8.74 -14.18 -2.28
C ILE A 36 -8.01 -14.44 -0.97
N GLN A 37 -7.28 -15.56 -0.87
CA GLN A 37 -6.48 -15.89 0.31
C GLN A 37 -5.37 -14.86 0.55
N LEU A 38 -4.66 -14.46 -0.52
CA LEU A 38 -3.62 -13.44 -0.42
C LEU A 38 -4.20 -12.07 -0.05
N GLU A 39 -5.35 -11.70 -0.63
CA GLU A 39 -6.05 -10.47 -0.27
C GLU A 39 -6.44 -10.45 1.20
N THR A 40 -7.03 -11.55 1.68
CA THR A 40 -7.40 -11.73 3.09
C THR A 40 -6.20 -11.58 4.00
N LEU A 41 -5.10 -12.28 3.70
CA LEU A 41 -3.85 -12.19 4.47
C LEU A 41 -3.32 -10.76 4.54
N CYS A 42 -3.33 -10.03 3.42
CA CYS A 42 -2.90 -8.64 3.40
C CYS A 42 -3.79 -7.75 4.29
N TRP A 43 -5.12 -7.91 4.24
CA TRP A 43 -6.03 -7.17 5.11
C TRP A 43 -5.85 -7.48 6.59
N GLU A 44 -5.70 -8.75 6.94
CA GLU A 44 -5.42 -9.20 8.31
C GLU A 44 -4.10 -8.60 8.82
N THR A 45 -3.05 -8.65 8.00
CA THR A 45 -1.74 -8.06 8.34
C THR A 45 -1.83 -6.55 8.58
N LEU A 46 -2.62 -5.83 7.76
CA LEU A 46 -2.83 -4.39 7.95
C LEU A 46 -3.65 -4.09 9.20
N ALA A 47 -4.66 -4.91 9.51
CA ALA A 47 -5.43 -4.80 10.74
C ALA A 47 -4.56 -5.03 11.99
N GLU A 48 -3.68 -6.03 11.97
CA GLU A 48 -2.71 -6.27 13.04
C GLU A 48 -1.75 -5.09 13.20
N LEU A 49 -1.27 -4.50 12.09
CA LEU A 49 -0.42 -3.31 12.13
C LEU A 49 -1.14 -2.12 12.79
N ILE A 50 -2.44 -1.93 12.52
CA ILE A 50 -3.25 -0.90 13.17
C ILE A 50 -3.26 -1.13 14.68
N ASP A 51 -3.54 -2.36 15.12
CA ASP A 51 -3.64 -2.70 16.54
C ASP A 51 -2.30 -2.57 17.27
N ILE A 52 -1.20 -3.00 16.64
CA ILE A 52 0.16 -2.85 17.19
C ILE A 52 0.50 -1.37 17.38
N ASN A 53 0.26 -0.55 16.35
CA ASN A 53 0.54 0.88 16.43
C ASN A 53 -0.37 1.56 17.46
N TYR A 54 -1.64 1.19 17.52
CA TYR A 54 -2.59 1.72 18.48
C TYR A 54 -2.14 1.41 19.91
N LYS A 55 -1.77 0.15 20.20
CA LYS A 55 -1.25 -0.27 21.52
C LYS A 55 0.02 0.50 21.88
N LYS A 56 0.95 0.66 20.94
CA LYS A 56 2.20 1.39 21.13
C LYS A 56 1.96 2.86 21.48
N GLU A 57 1.16 3.57 20.69
CA GLU A 57 0.88 4.99 20.93
C GLU A 57 0.02 5.20 22.18
N SER A 58 -0.94 4.30 22.45
CA SER A 58 -1.73 4.32 23.69
C SER A 58 -0.85 4.10 24.93
N ALA A 59 0.14 3.22 24.87
CA ALA A 59 1.08 2.99 25.97
C ALA A 59 1.92 4.23 26.26
N LYS A 60 2.38 4.95 25.22
CA LYS A 60 3.08 6.23 25.40
C LYS A 60 2.18 7.29 26.04
N LEU A 61 0.93 7.38 25.58
CA LEU A 61 -0.05 8.31 26.15
C LEU A 61 -0.29 8.02 27.65
N LEU A 62 -0.45 6.75 28.01
CA LEU A 62 -0.62 6.33 29.40
C LEU A 62 0.61 6.66 30.25
N GLN A 63 1.81 6.50 29.70
CA GLN A 63 3.05 6.91 30.37
C GLN A 63 3.11 8.43 30.60
N GLU A 64 2.72 9.25 29.62
CA GLU A 64 2.64 10.71 29.79
C GLU A 64 1.64 11.12 30.88
N ILE A 65 0.55 10.38 31.01
CA ILE A 65 -0.47 10.61 32.05
C ILE A 65 0.08 10.23 33.43
N ASP A 66 0.75 9.07 33.54
CA ASP A 66 1.37 8.60 34.78
C ASP A 66 2.46 9.55 35.28
N GLU A 67 3.28 10.06 34.35
CA GLU A 67 4.31 11.07 34.63
C GLU A 67 3.74 12.48 34.90
N GLY A 68 2.42 12.66 34.82
CA GLY A 68 1.74 13.94 35.04
C GLY A 68 1.97 14.98 33.94
N LYS A 69 2.56 14.59 32.82
CA LYS A 69 2.82 15.48 31.66
C LYS A 69 1.56 15.80 30.88
N ARG A 70 0.54 14.94 30.98
CA ARG A 70 -0.75 15.10 30.30
C ARG A 70 -1.89 14.69 31.23
N LYS A 71 -3.06 15.32 31.07
CA LYS A 71 -4.29 14.89 31.75
C LYS A 71 -4.97 13.78 30.95
N TYR A 72 -5.56 12.82 31.64
CA TYR A 72 -6.37 11.79 31.01
C TYR A 72 -7.53 12.41 30.22
N ASN A 73 -7.66 12.00 28.96
CA ASN A 73 -8.79 12.31 28.09
C ASN A 73 -9.07 11.10 27.20
N SER A 74 -10.29 10.56 27.27
CA SER A 74 -10.68 9.39 26.48
C SER A 74 -10.66 9.66 24.97
N ASN A 75 -10.86 10.91 24.55
CA ASN A 75 -10.87 11.26 23.12
C ASN A 75 -9.48 11.11 22.48
N ASP A 76 -8.41 11.24 23.26
CA ASP A 76 -7.03 11.09 22.76
C ASP A 76 -6.81 9.69 22.15
N PHE A 77 -7.41 8.65 22.75
CA PHE A 77 -7.32 7.29 22.23
C PHE A 77 -8.11 7.12 20.92
N MET A 78 -9.26 7.79 20.78
CA MET A 78 -10.01 7.79 19.52
C MET A 78 -9.22 8.48 18.41
N GLU A 79 -8.57 9.61 18.73
CA GLU A 79 -7.73 10.36 17.79
C GLU A 79 -6.50 9.56 17.34
N ILE A 80 -5.84 8.84 18.26
CA ILE A 80 -4.73 7.93 17.92
C ILE A 80 -5.19 6.91 16.88
N ARG A 81 -6.32 6.25 17.13
CA ARG A 81 -6.84 5.23 16.20
C ARG A 81 -7.23 5.83 14.85
N ALA A 82 -7.91 6.98 14.85
CA ALA A 82 -8.29 7.68 13.63
C ALA A 82 -7.07 8.08 12.79
N LYS A 83 -6.02 8.59 13.44
CA LYS A 83 -4.77 8.96 12.79
C LYS A 83 -4.08 7.75 12.13
N ILE A 84 -3.98 6.62 12.83
CA ILE A 84 -3.34 5.42 12.28
C ILE A 84 -4.10 4.90 11.04
N ILE A 85 -5.44 4.89 11.10
CA ILE A 85 -6.28 4.49 9.96
C ILE A 85 -6.10 5.48 8.79
N HIS A 86 -6.04 6.77 9.09
CA HIS A 86 -5.80 7.81 8.09
C HIS A 86 -4.44 7.62 7.40
N ASP A 87 -3.36 7.38 8.16
CA ASP A 87 -2.02 7.17 7.61
C ASP A 87 -1.95 5.94 6.68
N ILE A 88 -2.69 4.86 6.99
CA ILE A 88 -2.77 3.68 6.11
C ILE A 88 -3.60 3.99 4.87
N SER A 89 -4.70 4.74 5.02
CA SER A 89 -5.54 5.16 3.90
C SER A 89 -4.78 6.08 2.93
N GLU A 90 -3.94 6.98 3.46
CA GLU A 90 -3.06 7.83 2.66
C GLU A 90 -2.02 7.00 1.90
N LYS A 91 -1.40 6.00 2.55
CA LYS A 91 -0.48 5.07 1.88
C LYS A 91 -1.13 4.30 0.73
N LEU A 92 -2.38 3.85 0.91
CA LEU A 92 -3.16 3.23 -0.16
C LEU A 92 -3.34 4.20 -1.33
N HIS A 93 -3.72 5.45 -1.05
CA HIS A 93 -3.92 6.43 -2.12
C HIS A 93 -2.62 6.76 -2.87
N MET A 94 -1.52 6.97 -2.15
CA MET A 94 -0.21 7.23 -2.76
C MET A 94 0.29 6.08 -3.62
N ALA A 95 0.01 4.83 -3.21
CA ALA A 95 0.43 3.66 -3.96
C ALA A 95 -0.40 3.47 -5.24
N GLU A 96 -1.70 3.84 -5.24
CA GLU A 96 -2.55 3.86 -6.43
C GLU A 96 -1.99 4.84 -7.47
N THR A 97 -1.66 6.07 -7.05
CA THR A 97 -1.07 7.08 -7.95
C THR A 97 0.26 6.62 -8.56
N LYS A 98 1.07 5.87 -7.80
CA LYS A 98 2.32 5.31 -8.31
C LYS A 98 2.09 4.21 -9.36
N GLU A 99 1.11 3.34 -9.14
CA GLU A 99 0.72 2.31 -10.12
C GLU A 99 0.24 2.96 -11.42
N GLU A 100 -0.59 4.01 -11.33
CA GLU A 100 -1.06 4.78 -12.49
C GLU A 100 0.09 5.42 -13.27
N LEU A 101 1.06 6.02 -12.58
CA LEU A 101 2.25 6.62 -13.20
C LEU A 101 3.09 5.58 -13.95
N GLU A 102 3.28 4.39 -13.37
CA GLU A 102 4.03 3.32 -14.00
C GLU A 102 3.31 2.79 -15.26
N LEU A 103 1.97 2.68 -15.23
CA LEU A 103 1.19 2.33 -16.42
C LEU A 103 1.32 3.38 -17.54
N VAL A 104 1.32 4.66 -17.20
CA VAL A 104 1.57 5.74 -18.17
C VAL A 104 2.98 5.62 -18.76
N ARG A 105 3.99 5.38 -17.91
CA ARG A 105 5.38 5.19 -18.35
C ARG A 105 5.51 3.99 -19.30
N GLN A 106 4.94 2.85 -18.97
CA GLN A 106 4.97 1.66 -19.83
C GLN A 106 4.31 1.92 -21.19
N LYS A 107 3.16 2.60 -21.21
CA LYS A 107 2.51 3.01 -22.46
C LYS A 107 3.39 3.95 -23.29
N LEU A 108 4.02 4.94 -22.66
CA LEU A 108 4.95 5.85 -23.33
C LEU A 108 6.17 5.12 -23.90
N GLU A 109 6.73 4.16 -23.18
CA GLU A 109 7.85 3.33 -23.64
C GLU A 109 7.44 2.40 -24.80
N GLN A 110 6.24 1.83 -24.78
CA GLN A 110 5.70 1.05 -25.90
C GLN A 110 5.51 1.91 -27.15
N HIS A 111 4.97 3.11 -27.00
CA HIS A 111 4.81 4.06 -28.11
C HIS A 111 6.15 4.57 -28.65
N SER A 112 7.16 4.79 -27.81
CA SER A 112 8.49 5.21 -28.27
C SER A 112 9.21 4.10 -29.02
N LYS A 113 9.12 2.84 -28.55
CA LYS A 113 9.67 1.66 -29.24
C LYS A 113 9.00 1.41 -30.60
N ASN A 114 7.69 1.58 -30.71
CA ASN A 114 6.96 1.41 -31.97
C ASN A 114 7.28 2.50 -33.00
N ASN A 115 7.63 3.72 -32.57
CA ASN A 115 8.03 4.81 -33.47
C ASN A 115 9.43 4.62 -34.08
N ILE A 116 10.30 3.79 -33.49
CA ILE A 116 11.64 3.51 -34.02
C ILE A 116 11.57 2.50 -35.18
N ILE A 117 10.56 1.62 -35.22
CA ILE A 117 10.42 0.58 -36.26
C ILE A 117 9.83 1.15 -37.57
N HIS A 118 9.12 2.29 -37.54
CA HIS A 118 8.50 2.89 -38.72
C HIS A 118 9.34 3.97 -39.43
N LYS A 119 10.56 4.27 -38.99
CA LYS A 119 11.53 5.07 -39.76
C LYS A 119 12.52 4.19 -40.51
N LYS A 120 12.05 3.40 -41.48
CA LYS A 120 12.92 3.07 -42.63
C LYS A 120 13.02 4.35 -43.48
N PRO A 121 14.22 4.84 -43.83
CA PRO A 121 14.33 5.88 -44.83
C PRO A 121 13.92 5.28 -46.18
N SER A 122 12.76 5.69 -46.68
CA SER A 122 12.48 5.62 -48.11
C SER A 122 13.36 6.67 -48.79
N SER A 123 14.45 6.23 -49.39
CA SER A 123 15.22 7.02 -50.34
C SER A 123 15.54 6.14 -51.54
N LEU A 124 14.73 6.31 -52.58
CA LEU A 124 15.13 6.19 -53.99
C LEU A 124 16.06 7.35 -54.34
#